data_AF-W6KZK9-F1
#
_entry.id   AF-W6KZK9-F1
#
_cell.length_a   1.000
_cell.length_b   1.000
_cell.length_c   1.000
_cell.angle_alpha   90.00
_cell.angle_beta   90.00
_cell.angle_gamma   90.00
#
_symmetry.space_group_name_H-M   'P 1'
#
loop_
_entity.id
_entity.type
_entity.pdbx_description
1 polymer ?
#
loop_
_entity_poly.entity_id
_entity_poly.type
_entity_poly.pdbx_seq_one_letter_code
_entity_poly.pdbx_strand_id
1 'polypeptide(L)'
;MQAIDTRVTSMLRRARDVLIFATICASYRSCIPSLIGKDKAKKSFFGNYNAMIESIALENSLCRDDFPSCNDVKLFLKRVDSSKFPNLKALKNMRLYDDLKNAIDITLPYLFLPLKQHAMMDPRDRKTNLVKILSYNVERANENETVVPMGNSNITSQNPLILREEDKVHPLHIPQKINRAKVTLK
;
A
#
# COMPACT_ATOMS: atom_id res chain seq x y z
N MET A 1 1.99 18.25 11.05
CA MET A 1 2.73 17.46 10.05
C MET A 1 2.18 17.76 8.68
N GLN A 2 3.03 17.95 7.69
CA GLN A 2 2.56 18.14 6.32
C GLN A 2 1.96 16.82 5.80
N ALA A 3 1.05 16.90 4.82
CA ALA A 3 0.39 15.71 4.29
C ALA A 3 1.35 14.73 3.59
N ILE A 4 2.54 15.18 3.18
CA ILE A 4 3.63 14.32 2.72
C ILE A 4 4.19 13.50 3.88
N ASP A 5 4.58 14.16 4.97
CA ASP A 5 5.15 13.49 6.15
C ASP A 5 4.22 12.40 6.68
N THR A 6 2.91 12.66 6.65
CA THR A 6 1.90 11.69 7.09
C THR A 6 1.84 10.48 6.16
N ARG A 7 1.93 10.70 4.84
CA ARG A 7 1.97 9.62 3.85
C ARG A 7 3.24 8.78 3.96
N VAL A 8 4.41 9.42 4.03
CA VAL A 8 5.70 8.74 4.17
C VAL A 8 5.74 7.94 5.48
N THR A 9 5.27 8.52 6.59
CA THR A 9 5.18 7.83 7.89
C THR A 9 4.25 6.62 7.82
N SER A 10 3.08 6.76 7.17
CA SER A 10 2.13 5.66 7.01
C SER A 10 2.71 4.53 6.16
N MET A 11 3.43 4.87 5.08
CA MET A 11 4.13 3.89 4.25
C MET A 11 5.24 3.18 5.02
N LEU A 12 6.04 3.92 5.80
CA LEU A 12 7.10 3.35 6.64
C LEU A 12 6.54 2.38 7.67
N ARG A 13 5.46 2.75 8.37
CA ARG A 13 4.78 1.85 9.30
C ARG A 13 4.29 0.60 8.58
N ARG A 14 3.62 0.76 7.43
CA ARG A 14 3.10 -0.38 6.68
C ARG A 14 4.20 -1.30 6.16
N ALA A 15 5.33 -0.76 5.72
CA ALA A 15 6.47 -1.54 5.28
C ALA A 15 7.04 -2.39 6.42
N ARG A 16 7.15 -1.82 7.63
CA ARG A 16 7.54 -2.56 8.84
C ARG A 16 6.56 -3.67 9.18
N ASP A 17 5.26 -3.41 9.15
CA ASP A 17 4.23 -4.44 9.38
C ASP A 17 4.38 -5.63 8.43
N VAL A 18 4.67 -5.34 7.14
CA VAL A 18 4.87 -6.37 6.11
C VAL A 18 6.13 -7.17 6.40
N LEU A 19 7.23 -6.52 6.78
CA LEU A 19 8.48 -7.19 7.15
C LEU A 19 8.28 -8.11 8.36
N ILE A 20 7.61 -7.62 9.40
CA ILE A 20 7.25 -8.40 10.60
C ILE A 20 6.43 -9.62 10.21
N PHE A 21 5.35 -9.42 9.45
CA PHE A 21 4.46 -10.49 9.03
C PHE A 21 5.18 -11.57 8.21
N ALA A 22 5.96 -11.15 7.21
CA ALA A 22 6.72 -12.06 6.36
C ALA A 22 7.71 -12.90 7.19
N THR A 23 8.41 -12.27 8.12
CA THR A 23 9.42 -12.93 8.95
C THR A 23 8.80 -13.91 9.93
N ILE A 24 7.67 -13.57 10.57
CA ILE A 24 6.92 -14.51 11.43
C ILE A 24 6.46 -15.74 10.64
N CYS A 25 5.87 -15.54 9.46
CA CYS A 25 5.39 -16.64 8.62
C CYS A 25 6.54 -17.55 8.16
N ALA A 26 7.67 -16.96 7.79
CA ALA A 26 8.83 -17.71 7.34
C ALA A 26 9.52 -18.47 8.49
N SER A 27 9.58 -17.87 9.69
CA SER A 27 10.04 -18.53 10.91
C SER A 27 9.14 -19.71 11.28
N TYR A 28 7.82 -19.52 11.24
CA TYR A 28 6.87 -20.61 11.46
C TYR A 28 7.07 -21.75 10.47
N ARG A 29 7.24 -21.44 9.18
CA ARG A 29 7.49 -22.44 8.14
C ARG A 29 8.80 -23.20 8.36
N SER A 30 9.86 -22.53 8.81
CA SER A 30 11.16 -23.14 9.11
C SER A 30 11.08 -24.11 10.28
N CYS A 31 10.24 -23.84 11.29
CA CYS A 31 10.09 -24.72 12.45
C CYS A 31 9.27 -25.98 12.15
N ILE A 32 8.42 -25.98 11.12
CA ILE A 32 7.52 -27.11 10.83
C ILE A 32 8.18 -28.11 9.86
N PRO A 33 8.42 -29.36 10.30
CA PRO A 33 8.92 -30.41 9.42
C PRO A 33 7.86 -30.84 8.40
N SER A 34 8.31 -31.22 7.19
CA SER A 34 7.41 -31.60 6.10
C SER A 34 6.68 -32.94 6.34
N LEU A 35 7.33 -33.88 7.04
CA LEU A 35 6.88 -35.28 7.16
C LEU A 35 6.18 -35.57 8.51
N ILE A 36 6.94 -35.67 9.62
CA ILE A 36 6.43 -36.16 10.91
C ILE A 36 6.69 -35.13 12.02
N GLY A 37 5.77 -35.01 12.99
CA GLY A 37 5.96 -34.19 14.20
C GLY A 37 5.43 -32.75 14.12
N LYS A 38 4.56 -32.44 13.15
CA LYS A 38 4.01 -31.09 12.91
C LYS A 38 3.37 -30.50 14.18
N ASP A 39 2.61 -31.28 14.94
CA ASP A 39 1.91 -30.76 16.12
C ASP A 39 2.86 -30.45 17.28
N LYS A 40 3.91 -31.25 17.46
CA LYS A 40 4.97 -30.96 18.44
C LYS A 40 5.75 -29.71 18.05
N ALA A 41 6.08 -29.56 16.78
CA ALA A 41 6.76 -28.38 16.25
C ALA A 41 5.92 -27.10 16.41
N LYS A 42 4.61 -27.16 16.11
CA LYS A 42 3.68 -26.05 16.34
C LYS A 42 3.65 -25.63 17.81
N LYS A 43 3.49 -26.59 18.73
CA LYS A 43 3.50 -26.31 20.17
C LYS A 43 4.82 -25.65 20.61
N SER A 44 5.95 -26.15 20.12
CA SER A 44 7.28 -25.59 20.39
C SER A 44 7.41 -24.15 19.86
N PHE A 45 6.97 -23.88 18.63
CA PHE A 45 6.98 -22.55 18.05
C PHE A 45 6.21 -21.53 18.90
N PHE A 46 4.98 -21.85 19.30
CA PHE A 46 4.17 -20.94 20.11
C PHE A 46 4.69 -20.82 21.56
N GLY A 47 5.31 -21.86 22.10
CA GLY A 47 5.97 -21.81 23.42
C GLY A 47 7.19 -20.89 23.43
N ASN A 48 7.94 -20.86 22.33
CA ASN A 48 9.15 -20.02 22.18
C ASN A 48 8.89 -18.69 21.46
N TYR A 49 7.61 -18.32 21.26
CA TYR A 49 7.23 -17.20 20.41
C TYR A 49 7.86 -15.87 20.84
N ASN A 50 7.87 -15.58 22.15
CA ASN A 50 8.42 -14.34 22.69
C ASN A 50 9.93 -14.20 22.42
N ALA A 51 10.70 -15.25 22.69
CA ALA A 51 12.15 -15.26 22.44
C ALA A 51 12.47 -15.12 20.95
N MET A 52 11.65 -15.73 20.10
CA MET A 52 11.78 -15.61 18.64
C MET A 52 11.49 -14.18 18.16
N ILE A 53 10.46 -13.52 18.68
CA ILE A 53 10.20 -12.09 18.38
C ILE A 53 11.39 -11.24 18.82
N GLU A 54 11.90 -11.41 20.03
CA GLU A 54 13.02 -10.61 20.52
C GLU A 54 14.23 -10.72 19.60
N SER A 55 14.56 -11.94 19.16
CA SER A 55 15.64 -12.16 18.19
C SER A 55 15.37 -11.48 16.85
N ILE A 56 14.15 -11.56 16.32
CA ILE A 56 13.78 -10.93 15.04
C ILE A 56 13.78 -9.40 15.14
N ALA A 57 13.27 -8.87 16.26
CA ALA A 57 13.20 -7.44 16.53
C ALA A 57 14.61 -6.84 16.56
N LEU A 58 15.55 -7.53 17.24
CA LEU A 58 16.95 -7.14 17.25
C LEU A 58 17.61 -7.23 15.87
N GLU A 59 17.39 -8.32 15.12
CA GLU A 59 17.99 -8.50 13.78
C GLU A 59 17.53 -7.44 12.76
N ASN A 60 16.31 -6.94 12.92
CA ASN A 60 15.71 -6.01 11.95
C ASN A 60 15.53 -4.59 12.50
N SER A 61 16.10 -4.27 13.67
CA SER A 61 15.96 -2.94 14.30
C SER A 61 14.50 -2.51 14.49
N LEU A 62 13.63 -3.45 14.86
CA LEU A 62 12.19 -3.22 15.05
C LEU A 62 11.84 -3.16 16.54
N CYS A 63 10.75 -2.47 16.88
CA CYS A 63 10.23 -2.48 18.25
C CYS A 63 9.45 -3.77 18.50
N ARG A 64 9.63 -4.38 19.68
CA ARG A 64 8.89 -5.58 20.08
C ARG A 64 7.38 -5.32 20.14
N ASP A 65 6.98 -4.11 20.49
CA ASP A 65 5.57 -3.73 20.64
C ASP A 65 4.83 -3.64 19.29
N ASP A 66 5.57 -3.57 18.17
CA ASP A 66 5.00 -3.59 16.83
C ASP A 66 4.55 -5.02 16.41
N PHE A 67 4.93 -6.06 17.18
CA PHE A 67 4.63 -7.44 16.83
C PHE A 67 3.22 -7.87 17.29
N PRO A 68 2.50 -8.67 16.48
CA PRO A 68 1.21 -9.21 16.88
C PRO A 68 1.34 -10.17 18.08
N SER A 69 0.24 -10.34 18.83
CA SER A 69 0.25 -11.27 19.94
C SER A 69 0.35 -12.73 19.46
N CYS A 70 0.86 -13.62 20.33
CA CYS A 70 0.93 -15.06 20.04
C CYS A 70 -0.45 -15.64 19.67
N ASN A 71 -1.52 -15.17 20.34
CA ASN A 71 -2.89 -15.61 20.07
C ASN A 71 -3.37 -15.17 18.68
N ASP A 72 -3.06 -13.94 18.26
CA ASP A 72 -3.46 -13.44 16.94
C ASP A 72 -2.77 -14.22 15.83
N VAL A 73 -1.47 -14.47 15.98
CA VAL A 73 -0.71 -15.29 15.03
C VAL A 73 -1.25 -16.72 14.99
N LYS A 74 -1.59 -17.30 16.14
CA LYS A 74 -2.19 -18.64 16.22
C LYS A 74 -3.55 -18.70 15.53
N LEU A 75 -4.40 -17.68 15.68
CA LEU A 75 -5.69 -17.60 15.00
C LEU A 75 -5.53 -17.44 13.49
N PHE A 76 -4.58 -16.62 13.05
CA PHE A 76 -4.26 -16.43 11.64
C PHE A 76 -3.77 -17.73 10.99
N LEU A 77 -2.77 -18.40 11.59
CA LEU A 77 -2.16 -19.62 11.08
C LEU A 77 -3.09 -20.83 11.06
N LYS A 78 -4.23 -20.78 11.77
CA LYS A 78 -5.29 -21.81 11.65
C LYS A 78 -6.11 -21.67 10.36
N ARG A 79 -6.18 -20.47 9.79
CA ARG A 79 -7.03 -20.16 8.63
C ARG A 79 -6.27 -20.22 7.30
N VAL A 80 -4.95 -20.18 7.35
CA VAL A 80 -4.09 -20.10 6.16
C VAL A 80 -3.25 -21.36 6.01
N ASP A 81 -3.12 -21.83 4.77
CA ASP A 81 -2.21 -22.91 4.42
C ASP A 81 -0.76 -22.43 4.49
N SER A 82 -0.09 -22.77 5.60
CA SER A 82 1.29 -22.38 5.84
C SER A 82 2.31 -23.11 4.97
N SER A 83 1.91 -24.16 4.23
CA SER A 83 2.85 -24.90 3.36
C SER A 83 3.39 -24.05 2.22
N LYS A 84 2.63 -23.02 1.80
CA LYS A 84 2.95 -22.07 0.74
C LYS A 84 3.91 -20.96 1.16
N PHE A 85 4.16 -20.80 2.46
CA PHE A 85 5.09 -19.78 2.92
C PHE A 85 6.53 -20.16 2.56
N PRO A 86 7.38 -19.18 2.19
CA PRO A 86 8.81 -19.42 2.11
C PRO A 86 9.34 -19.76 3.49
N ASN A 87 10.36 -20.62 3.58
CA ASN A 87 11.12 -20.74 4.83
C ASN A 87 12.01 -19.52 5.02
N LEU A 88 12.57 -19.34 6.22
CA LEU A 88 13.36 -18.16 6.59
C LEU A 88 14.60 -17.97 5.68
N LYS A 89 15.27 -19.06 5.30
CA LYS A 89 16.41 -19.00 4.38
C LYS A 89 15.99 -18.54 2.99
N ALA A 90 14.88 -19.05 2.49
CA ALA A 90 14.32 -18.66 1.20
C ALA A 90 13.89 -17.19 1.22
N LEU A 91 13.22 -16.72 2.29
CA LEU A 91 12.81 -15.33 2.44
C LEU A 91 14.02 -14.38 2.40
N LYS A 92 15.07 -14.67 3.19
CA LYS A 92 16.29 -13.83 3.25
C LYS A 92 17.06 -13.78 1.93
N ASN A 93 16.91 -14.80 1.07
CA ASN A 93 17.53 -14.84 -0.25
C ASN A 93 16.67 -14.19 -1.35
N MET A 94 15.45 -13.75 -1.04
CA MET A 94 14.61 -13.05 -2.01
C MET A 94 15.08 -11.61 -2.11
N ARG A 95 15.36 -11.16 -3.34
CA ARG A 95 15.66 -9.75 -3.63
C ARG A 95 14.61 -8.79 -3.06
N LEU A 96 13.34 -9.18 -3.08
CA LEU A 96 12.24 -8.37 -2.53
C LEU A 96 12.40 -8.09 -1.02
N TYR A 97 13.01 -9.02 -0.27
CA TYR A 97 13.29 -8.82 1.15
C TYR A 97 14.34 -7.72 1.34
N ASP A 98 15.41 -7.75 0.56
CA ASP A 98 16.46 -6.72 0.58
C ASP A 98 15.92 -5.35 0.14
N ASP A 99 15.13 -5.32 -0.93
CA ASP A 99 14.47 -4.09 -1.40
C ASP A 99 13.54 -3.51 -0.32
N LEU A 100 12.81 -4.35 0.41
CA LEU A 100 11.94 -3.92 1.52
C LEU A 100 12.74 -3.36 2.69
N LYS A 101 13.85 -4.01 3.07
CA LYS A 101 14.75 -3.49 4.11
C LYS A 101 15.37 -2.15 3.69
N ASN A 102 15.86 -2.05 2.46
CA ASN A 102 16.39 -0.81 1.92
C ASN A 102 15.34 0.31 1.93
N ALA A 103 14.08 -0.01 1.59
CA ALA A 103 13.00 0.95 1.64
C ALA A 103 12.74 1.48 3.07
N ILE A 104 12.79 0.61 4.08
CA ILE A 104 12.57 0.97 5.49
C ILE A 104 13.74 1.78 6.06
N ASP A 105 14.97 1.36 5.77
CA ASP A 105 16.18 1.89 6.41
C ASP A 105 16.71 3.15 5.71
N ILE A 106 16.48 3.25 4.39
CA ILE A 106 17.06 4.28 3.53
C ILE A 106 15.93 5.01 2.82
N THR A 107 15.29 4.40 1.82
CA THR A 107 14.48 5.14 0.86
C THR A 107 13.40 5.99 1.51
N LEU A 108 12.58 5.42 2.38
CA LEU A 108 11.48 6.13 3.04
C LEU A 108 11.97 7.22 4.01
N PRO A 109 12.97 6.97 4.88
CA PRO A 109 13.62 8.03 5.64
C PRO A 109 14.13 9.21 4.81
N TYR A 110 14.77 8.95 3.66
CA TYR A 110 15.27 10.02 2.78
C TYR A 110 14.14 10.86 2.17
N LEU A 111 12.92 10.34 2.03
CA LEU A 111 11.77 11.11 1.54
C LEU A 111 11.28 12.17 2.53
N PHE A 112 11.71 12.14 3.79
CA PHE A 112 11.46 13.22 4.73
C PHE A 112 12.38 14.43 4.53
N LEU A 113 13.40 14.33 3.68
CA LEU A 113 14.28 15.46 3.37
C LEU A 113 13.55 16.40 2.40
N PRO A 114 13.25 17.65 2.80
CA PRO A 114 12.54 18.57 1.94
C PRO A 114 13.44 19.02 0.78
N LEU A 115 13.06 18.65 -0.45
CA LEU A 115 13.58 19.28 -1.67
C LEU A 115 12.93 20.66 -1.80
N LYS A 116 13.48 21.65 -1.09
CA LYS A 116 12.93 23.01 -0.90
C LYS A 116 11.62 23.03 -0.10
N GLN A 117 11.39 24.11 0.64
CA GLN A 117 10.14 24.39 1.35
C GLN A 117 8.99 24.64 0.35
N HIS A 118 8.62 23.65 -0.44
CA HIS A 118 7.30 23.64 -1.04
C HIS A 118 6.35 23.26 0.09
N ALA A 119 5.82 24.26 0.80
CA ALA A 119 4.72 24.07 1.71
C ALA A 119 3.59 23.41 0.91
N MET A 120 3.49 22.08 0.98
CA MET A 120 2.35 21.37 0.43
C MET A 120 1.15 21.81 1.25
N MET A 121 0.26 22.53 0.60
CA MET A 121 -1.00 22.95 1.17
C MET A 121 -1.83 21.74 1.61
N ASP A 122 -2.63 21.94 2.65
CA ASP A 122 -3.47 20.91 3.24
C ASP A 122 -4.38 20.26 2.17
N PRO A 123 -4.40 18.92 2.04
CA PRO A 123 -5.30 18.20 1.14
C PRO A 123 -6.79 18.51 1.35
N ARG A 124 -7.17 19.03 2.52
CA ARG A 124 -8.54 19.43 2.86
C ARG A 124 -8.96 20.73 2.18
N ASP A 125 -8.01 21.56 1.75
CA ASP A 125 -8.25 22.79 0.98
C ASP A 125 -8.36 22.52 -0.54
N ARG A 126 -9.25 21.60 -0.91
CA ARG A 126 -9.45 21.17 -2.30
C ARG A 126 -9.77 22.32 -3.25
N LYS A 127 -10.54 23.31 -2.78
CA LYS A 127 -10.92 24.51 -3.55
C LYS A 127 -9.71 25.38 -3.86
N THR A 128 -8.87 25.64 -2.85
CA THR A 128 -7.66 26.45 -3.01
C THR A 128 -6.60 25.73 -3.85
N ASN A 129 -6.52 24.40 -3.75
CA ASN A 129 -5.67 23.57 -4.60
C ASN A 129 -6.07 23.65 -6.08
N LEU A 130 -7.37 23.57 -6.38
CA LEU A 130 -7.88 23.73 -7.74
C LEU A 130 -7.54 25.11 -8.31
N VAL A 131 -7.74 26.18 -7.54
CA VAL A 131 -7.43 27.55 -8.00
C VAL A 131 -5.95 27.72 -8.34
N LYS A 132 -5.03 27.17 -7.53
CA LYS A 132 -3.58 27.25 -7.82
C LYS A 132 -3.15 26.42 -9.03
N ILE A 133 -3.76 25.26 -9.24
CA ILE A 133 -3.50 24.44 -10.42
C ILE A 133 -4.00 25.16 -11.67
N LEU A 134 -5.19 25.77 -11.60
CA LEU A 134 -5.75 26.54 -12.71
C LEU A 134 -4.89 27.78 -13.02
N SER A 135 -4.45 28.53 -12.00
CA SER A 135 -3.60 29.71 -12.23
C SER A 135 -2.26 29.33 -12.86
N TYR A 136 -1.60 28.28 -12.37
CA TYR A 136 -0.37 27.76 -12.97
C TYR A 136 -0.55 27.32 -14.42
N ASN A 137 -1.65 26.62 -14.72
CA ASN A 137 -1.93 26.17 -16.08
C ASN A 137 -2.25 27.34 -17.03
N VAL A 138 -2.93 28.38 -16.52
CA VAL A 138 -3.18 29.62 -17.27
C VAL A 138 -1.88 30.39 -17.52
N GLU A 139 -1.01 30.50 -16.53
CA GLU A 139 0.31 31.12 -16.68
C GLU A 139 1.15 30.40 -17.74
N ARG A 140 1.18 29.05 -17.72
CA ARG A 140 1.87 28.26 -18.76
C ARG A 140 1.19 28.33 -20.14
N ALA A 141 -0.13 28.47 -20.20
CA ALA A 141 -0.84 28.65 -21.47
C ALA A 141 -0.48 30.00 -22.10
N ASN A 142 -0.39 31.05 -21.27
CA ASN A 142 -0.01 32.39 -21.70
C ASN A 142 1.47 32.50 -22.08
N GLU A 143 2.37 31.72 -21.45
CA GLU A 143 3.78 31.61 -21.85
C GLU A 143 3.97 30.96 -23.23
N ASN A 144 3.00 30.15 -23.70
CA ASN A 144 3.04 29.49 -25.00
C ASN A 144 2.45 30.33 -26.15
N GLU A 145 1.95 31.55 -25.89
CA GLU A 145 1.37 32.43 -26.93
C GLU A 145 2.33 33.48 -27.51
N THR A 146 3.59 33.55 -27.07
CA THR A 146 4.61 34.36 -27.76
C THR A 146 5.22 33.61 -28.95
N VAL A 147 4.60 33.83 -30.12
CA VAL A 147 5.07 33.73 -31.52
C VAL A 147 6.38 32.95 -31.77
N VAL A 148 6.27 31.81 -32.48
CA VAL A 148 7.36 31.24 -33.30
C VAL A 148 6.83 30.99 -34.72
N PRO A 149 7.51 31.45 -35.79
CA PRO A 149 7.05 31.32 -37.15
C PRO A 149 7.17 29.88 -37.68
N MET A 150 6.27 29.55 -38.61
CA MET A 150 6.15 28.31 -39.37
C MET A 150 7.49 27.66 -39.73
N GLY A 151 7.74 26.45 -39.21
CA GLY A 151 8.84 25.58 -39.58
C GLY A 151 8.50 24.12 -39.26
N ASN A 152 8.48 23.29 -40.30
CA ASN A 152 7.94 21.92 -40.31
C ASN A 152 8.67 20.90 -39.41
N SER A 153 7.85 19.94 -38.97
CA SER A 153 8.11 18.50 -38.75
C SER A 153 8.53 17.98 -37.35
N ASN A 154 7.56 17.29 -36.75
CA ASN A 154 7.63 16.02 -36.01
C ASN A 154 8.40 15.97 -34.70
N ILE A 155 7.74 16.37 -33.60
CA ILE A 155 7.94 15.78 -32.27
C ILE A 155 6.58 15.53 -31.63
N THR A 156 6.25 14.25 -31.44
CA THR A 156 5.09 13.77 -30.68
C THR A 156 5.20 14.24 -29.23
N SER A 157 4.45 15.30 -28.89
CA SER A 157 4.24 15.73 -27.51
C SER A 157 3.20 14.80 -26.86
N GLN A 158 3.67 13.84 -26.06
CA GLN A 158 2.80 13.15 -25.10
C GLN A 158 2.62 14.04 -23.88
N ASN A 159 1.51 14.78 -23.84
CA ASN A 159 1.02 15.43 -22.62
C ASN A 159 0.62 14.38 -21.57
N PRO A 160 1.15 14.43 -20.34
CA PRO A 160 0.62 13.67 -19.23
C PRO A 160 -0.52 14.48 -18.62
N LEU A 161 -1.76 14.04 -18.87
CA LEU A 161 -3.05 14.48 -18.30
C LEU A 161 -4.06 14.91 -19.37
N ILE A 162 -4.37 14.00 -20.30
CA ILE A 162 -5.73 13.91 -20.80
C ILE A 162 -6.45 12.90 -19.91
N LEU A 163 -7.31 13.40 -19.02
CA LEU A 163 -8.42 12.59 -18.52
C LEU A 163 -9.27 12.26 -19.74
N ARG A 164 -9.25 11.00 -20.17
CA ARG A 164 -10.21 10.48 -21.14
C ARG A 164 -11.58 10.44 -20.46
N GLU A 165 -12.40 11.45 -20.73
CA GLU A 165 -13.86 11.33 -20.67
C GLU A 165 -14.37 10.66 -21.96
N GLU A 166 -15.55 10.05 -21.85
CA GLU A 166 -16.37 9.33 -22.85
C GLU A 166 -15.95 7.85 -23.08
N ASP A 167 -16.72 6.85 -22.63
CA ASP A 167 -18.03 6.42 -23.16
C ASP A 167 -18.69 5.47 -22.11
N LYS A 168 -20.00 5.40 -21.78
CA LYS A 168 -21.28 5.95 -22.26
C LYS A 168 -22.28 5.87 -21.11
N VAL A 169 -23.06 6.94 -20.90
CA VAL A 169 -24.26 6.92 -20.05
C VAL A 169 -25.37 6.18 -20.81
N HIS A 170 -25.75 4.98 -20.33
CA HIS A 170 -27.00 4.35 -20.75
C HIS A 170 -28.17 5.06 -20.05
N PRO A 171 -29.22 5.47 -20.79
CA PRO A 171 -30.43 6.01 -20.16
C PRO A 171 -31.12 4.92 -19.33
N LEU A 172 -31.33 5.22 -18.05
CA LEU A 172 -32.11 4.40 -17.11
C LEU A 172 -33.52 4.18 -17.65
N HIS A 173 -33.80 2.95 -18.07
CA HIS A 173 -35.15 2.47 -18.30
C HIS A 173 -35.84 2.27 -16.94
N ILE A 174 -36.90 3.03 -16.69
CA ILE A 174 -37.76 2.89 -15.52
C ILE A 174 -38.83 1.84 -15.84
N PRO A 175 -38.84 0.64 -15.23
CA PRO A 175 -40.01 -0.22 -15.30
C PRO A 175 -41.08 0.27 -14.32
N GLN A 176 -42.06 1.01 -14.82
CA GLN A 176 -43.38 1.10 -14.19
C GLN A 176 -44.13 -0.22 -14.44
N LYS A 177 -44.38 -1.00 -13.38
CA LYS A 177 -45.58 -1.83 -13.21
C LYS A 177 -45.60 -2.43 -11.80
N ILE A 178 -46.19 -1.69 -10.86
CA ILE A 178 -46.71 -2.24 -9.61
C ILE A 178 -48.08 -2.83 -9.98
N ASN A 179 -48.15 -4.15 -10.09
CA ASN A 179 -49.42 -4.86 -10.20
C ASN A 179 -50.14 -4.79 -8.85
N ARG A 180 -51.32 -4.15 -8.87
CA ARG A 180 -52.27 -4.10 -7.76
C ARG A 180 -52.70 -5.53 -7.37
N ALA A 181 -52.54 -5.85 -6.10
CA ALA A 181 -53.20 -6.98 -5.47
C ALA A 181 -54.73 -6.80 -5.61
N LYS A 182 -55.41 -7.83 -6.12
CA LYS A 182 -56.87 -7.96 -6.00
C LYS A 182 -57.17 -8.32 -4.54
N VAL A 183 -57.83 -7.39 -3.84
CA VAL A 183 -58.57 -7.69 -2.63
C VAL A 183 -59.96 -8.15 -3.08
N THR A 184 -60.28 -9.41 -2.83
CA THR A 184 -61.64 -9.93 -2.92
C THR A 184 -62.21 -9.93 -1.51
N LEU A 185 -63.23 -9.11 -1.27
CA LEU A 185 -64.07 -9.14 -0.08
C LEU A 185 -65.53 -9.24 -0.54
N LYS A 186 -66.14 -10.36 -0.14
CA LYS A 186 -67.55 -10.77 -0.25
C LYS A 186 -68.05 -11.17 -1.64
#